data_AF-A0A7T8K2P8-F1
#
_entry.id   AF-A0A7T8K2P8-F1
#
_cell.length_a   1.000
_cell.length_b   1.000
_cell.length_c   1.000
_cell.angle_alpha   90.00
_cell.angle_beta   90.00
_cell.angle_gamma   90.00
#
_symmetry.space_group_name_H-M   'P 1'
#
loop_
_entity.id
_entity.type
_entity.pdbx_description
1 polymer ?
#
loop_
_entity_poly.entity_id
_entity_poly.type
_entity_poly.pdbx_seq_one_letter_code
_entity_poly.pdbx_strand_id
1 'polypeptide(L)'
;MLHILISRSLTNLLQDIIYFLANQENEQHRVDPLEVIPTCNRDRQKLLREQYILKQLFRILQAPFLESESGEEPLLRIEELSDPRHAPFKYIFRLCYRILRLSQKDYRKNQEYIAKHFGFMQKQIGYDILAEDTITALLHNNRKLLEKHIKAAEIETFVRLVQKNMNTWDSRFLDYLSDLCISNNGAIPVTQELICKRVLSQSNSGILIKTRMSQIESDDKVDDGFLDGDRESSTSTMSTNLSASIVILSWKESKKALTDIAVSARGGNAEDIAILDYYRHQLDLFSNMCLDRQYLAINSLSKHLNIKLILK
;
A
#
# COMPACT_ATOMS: atom_id res chain seq x y z
N MET A 1 15.66 -31.98 -12.99
CA MET A 1 14.45 -32.44 -13.70
C MET A 1 13.31 -32.82 -12.74
N LEU A 2 13.56 -33.67 -11.73
CA LEU A 2 12.57 -34.04 -10.70
C LEU A 2 12.06 -32.85 -9.87
N HIS A 3 12.96 -31.97 -9.39
CA HIS A 3 12.59 -30.73 -8.68
C HIS A 3 11.69 -29.80 -9.51
N ILE A 4 11.92 -29.72 -10.82
CA ILE A 4 11.17 -28.87 -11.75
C ILE A 4 9.76 -29.44 -11.99
N LEU A 5 9.65 -30.77 -12.15
CA LEU A 5 8.36 -31.46 -12.29
C LEU A 5 7.51 -31.34 -11.01
N ILE A 6 8.11 -31.57 -9.84
CA ILE A 6 7.44 -31.40 -8.53
C ILE A 6 6.99 -29.96 -8.34
N SER A 7 7.85 -28.98 -8.68
CA SER A 7 7.50 -27.56 -8.62
C SER A 7 6.30 -27.22 -9.51
N ARG A 8 6.19 -27.81 -10.70
CA ARG A 8 5.09 -27.56 -11.62
C ARG A 8 3.78 -28.20 -11.15
N SER A 9 3.81 -29.45 -10.70
CA SER A 9 2.62 -30.11 -10.12
C SER A 9 2.12 -29.41 -8.87
N LEU A 10 3.02 -28.98 -7.98
CA LEU A 10 2.66 -28.21 -6.79
C LEU A 10 2.06 -26.85 -7.16
N THR A 11 2.65 -26.16 -8.13
CA THR A 11 2.13 -24.86 -8.60
C THR A 11 0.70 -25.01 -9.10
N ASN A 12 0.44 -25.99 -9.97
CA ASN A 12 -0.91 -26.24 -10.50
C ASN A 12 -1.90 -26.54 -9.36
N LEU A 13 -1.52 -27.40 -8.40
CA LEU A 13 -2.38 -27.73 -7.26
C LEU A 13 -2.72 -26.49 -6.41
N LEU A 14 -1.75 -25.61 -6.16
CA LEU A 14 -1.99 -24.38 -5.41
C LEU A 14 -2.92 -23.42 -6.17
N GLN A 15 -2.78 -23.33 -7.50
CA GLN A 15 -3.71 -22.57 -8.34
C GLN A 15 -5.12 -23.16 -8.27
N ASP A 16 -5.27 -24.47 -8.39
CA ASP A 16 -6.56 -25.17 -8.28
C ASP A 16 -7.24 -24.90 -6.94
N ILE A 17 -6.47 -24.87 -5.84
CA ILE A 17 -7.00 -24.52 -4.51
C ILE A 17 -7.51 -23.07 -4.47
N ILE A 18 -6.86 -22.12 -5.15
CA ILE A 18 -7.33 -20.73 -5.21
C ILE A 18 -8.66 -20.65 -5.96
N TYR A 19 -8.76 -21.26 -7.14
CA TYR A 19 -10.01 -21.30 -7.90
C TYR A 19 -11.12 -22.02 -7.14
N PHE A 20 -10.80 -23.10 -6.44
CA PHE A 20 -11.71 -23.78 -5.54
C PHE A 20 -12.19 -22.87 -4.41
N LEU A 21 -11.31 -22.13 -3.73
CA LEU A 21 -11.75 -21.18 -2.69
C LEU A 21 -12.62 -20.06 -3.26
N ALA A 22 -12.41 -19.66 -4.51
CA ALA A 22 -13.14 -18.60 -5.17
C ALA A 22 -14.45 -19.03 -5.86
N ASN A 23 -14.78 -20.32 -5.89
CA ASN A 23 -15.88 -20.86 -6.71
C ASN A 23 -15.73 -20.56 -8.22
N GLN A 24 -14.49 -20.58 -8.71
CA GLN A 24 -14.13 -20.27 -10.09
C GLN A 24 -13.33 -21.41 -10.74
N GLU A 25 -13.63 -22.67 -10.41
CA GLU A 25 -12.93 -23.85 -10.94
C GLU A 25 -12.95 -23.95 -12.47
N ASN A 26 -13.90 -23.31 -13.14
CA ASN A 26 -14.02 -23.32 -14.60
C ASN A 26 -13.29 -22.16 -15.29
N GLU A 27 -12.69 -21.22 -14.53
CA GLU A 27 -12.07 -20.00 -15.06
C GLU A 27 -10.53 -20.05 -15.07
N GLN A 28 -9.94 -21.24 -14.93
CA GLN A 28 -8.50 -21.45 -14.76
C GLN A 28 -7.62 -20.87 -15.88
N HIS A 29 -8.21 -20.68 -17.07
CA HIS A 29 -7.54 -20.13 -18.25
C HIS A 29 -7.86 -18.64 -18.50
N ARG A 30 -8.70 -18.01 -17.68
CA ARG A 30 -9.22 -16.65 -17.93
C ARG A 30 -8.74 -15.60 -16.92
N VAL A 31 -8.49 -15.99 -15.68
CA VAL A 31 -8.15 -15.05 -14.60
C VAL A 31 -6.84 -15.48 -13.95
N ASP A 32 -5.93 -14.56 -13.69
CA ASP A 32 -4.71 -14.89 -12.93
C ASP A 32 -5.12 -15.36 -11.51
N PRO A 33 -4.64 -16.53 -11.05
CA PRO A 33 -4.94 -17.03 -9.70
C PRO A 33 -4.63 -16.02 -8.59
N LEU A 34 -3.64 -15.14 -8.77
CA LEU A 34 -3.30 -14.11 -7.79
C LEU A 34 -4.31 -12.93 -7.77
N GLU A 35 -5.08 -12.74 -8.83
CA GLU A 35 -6.03 -11.63 -9.01
C GLU A 35 -7.50 -12.05 -8.85
N VAL A 36 -7.77 -13.36 -8.76
CA VAL A 36 -9.11 -13.94 -8.57
C VAL A 36 -9.91 -13.22 -7.48
N ILE A 37 -11.14 -12.81 -7.82
CA ILE A 37 -12.01 -12.07 -6.89
C ILE A 37 -12.44 -13.00 -5.73
N PRO A 38 -12.19 -12.62 -4.46
CA PRO A 38 -12.51 -13.47 -3.33
C PRO A 38 -14.02 -13.64 -3.14
N THR A 39 -14.52 -14.87 -3.24
CA THR A 39 -15.88 -15.23 -2.79
C THR A 39 -15.84 -15.78 -1.36
N CYS A 40 -16.94 -15.59 -0.62
CA CYS A 40 -17.05 -16.09 0.76
C CYS A 40 -17.73 -17.46 0.78
N ASN A 41 -16.94 -18.54 0.75
CA ASN A 41 -17.45 -19.91 0.91
C ASN A 41 -16.92 -20.56 2.19
N ARG A 42 -17.72 -20.52 3.26
CA ARG A 42 -17.31 -20.99 4.59
C ARG A 42 -17.01 -22.48 4.65
N ASP A 43 -17.70 -23.31 3.88
CA ASP A 43 -17.49 -24.77 3.91
C ASP A 43 -16.16 -25.14 3.24
N ARG A 44 -15.82 -24.50 2.12
CA ARG A 44 -14.51 -24.68 1.46
C ARG A 44 -13.37 -24.16 2.34
N GLN A 45 -13.54 -22.98 2.96
CA GLN A 45 -12.57 -22.44 3.91
C GLN A 45 -12.40 -23.36 5.14
N LYS A 46 -13.50 -23.94 5.66
CA LYS A 46 -13.50 -24.89 6.77
C LYS A 46 -12.77 -26.18 6.39
N LEU A 47 -13.03 -26.70 5.19
CA LEU A 47 -12.38 -27.89 4.64
C LEU A 47 -10.85 -27.74 4.64
N LEU A 48 -10.33 -26.59 4.17
CA LEU A 48 -8.87 -26.34 4.17
C LEU A 48 -8.25 -26.44 5.57
N ARG A 49 -8.94 -25.97 6.61
CA ARG A 49 -8.46 -26.07 8.00
C ARG A 49 -8.57 -27.50 8.51
N GLU A 50 -9.72 -28.15 8.32
CA GLU A 50 -10.01 -29.47 8.91
C GLU A 50 -9.28 -30.62 8.21
N GLN A 51 -8.94 -30.46 6.93
CA GLN A 51 -8.09 -31.38 6.18
C GLN A 51 -6.60 -31.02 6.26
N TYR A 52 -6.22 -30.14 7.21
CA TYR A 52 -4.83 -29.74 7.46
C TYR A 52 -4.09 -29.08 6.28
N ILE A 53 -4.80 -28.59 5.26
CA ILE A 53 -4.19 -27.89 4.12
C ILE A 53 -3.46 -26.65 4.61
N LEU A 54 -4.05 -25.85 5.51
CA LEU A 54 -3.40 -24.67 6.09
C LEU A 54 -2.08 -25.01 6.80
N LYS A 55 -2.03 -26.17 7.48
CA LYS A 55 -0.80 -26.67 8.13
C LYS A 55 0.29 -26.96 7.11
N GLN A 56 -0.07 -27.58 5.99
CA GLN A 56 0.89 -27.90 4.92
C GLN A 56 1.37 -26.63 4.20
N LEU A 57 0.50 -25.62 4.01
CA LEU A 57 0.93 -24.33 3.45
C LEU A 57 2.04 -23.68 4.28
N PHE A 58 1.89 -23.64 5.61
CA PHE A 58 2.96 -23.13 6.47
C PHE A 58 4.22 -23.97 6.40
N ARG A 59 4.11 -25.30 6.26
CA ARG A 59 5.28 -26.16 6.03
C ARG A 59 5.99 -25.84 4.71
N ILE A 60 5.24 -25.60 3.64
CA ILE A 60 5.82 -25.18 2.34
C ILE A 60 6.53 -23.83 2.48
N LEU A 61 5.93 -22.87 3.20
CA LEU A 61 6.51 -21.55 3.44
C LEU A 61 7.75 -21.58 4.36
N GLN A 62 7.90 -22.60 5.20
CA GLN A 62 8.98 -22.72 6.18
C GLN A 62 10.13 -23.60 5.69
N ALA A 63 9.81 -24.74 5.08
CA ALA A 63 10.77 -25.83 4.82
C ALA A 63 12.03 -25.38 4.04
N PRO A 64 11.95 -24.48 3.04
CA PRO A 64 13.15 -24.04 2.32
C PRO A 64 14.15 -23.25 3.18
N PHE A 65 13.71 -22.71 4.32
CA PHE A 65 14.51 -21.86 5.21
C PHE A 65 14.96 -22.55 6.50
N LEU A 66 14.54 -23.80 6.72
CA LEU A 66 14.91 -24.56 7.91
C LEU A 66 16.24 -25.29 7.66
N GLU A 67 17.11 -25.28 8.66
CA GLU A 67 18.27 -26.15 8.72
C GLU A 67 17.79 -27.61 8.82
N SER A 68 18.43 -28.50 8.05
CA SER A 68 18.13 -29.93 8.14
C SER A 68 18.64 -30.49 9.47
N GLU A 69 17.98 -31.53 10.00
CA GLU A 69 18.45 -32.26 11.20
C GLU A 69 19.86 -32.88 10.99
N SER A 70 20.31 -32.99 9.74
CA SER A 70 21.65 -33.44 9.35
C SER A 70 22.74 -32.36 9.40
N GLY A 71 22.41 -31.11 9.78
CA GLY A 71 23.37 -30.00 9.80
C GLY A 71 23.70 -29.42 8.41
N GLU A 72 22.91 -29.76 7.39
CA GLU A 72 22.99 -29.14 6.07
C GLU A 72 22.43 -27.72 6.08
N GLU A 73 23.10 -26.82 5.35
CA GLU A 73 22.68 -25.42 5.19
C GLU A 73 21.26 -25.35 4.61
N PRO A 74 20.42 -24.38 5.03
CA PRO A 74 19.08 -24.21 4.48
C PRO A 74 19.10 -24.17 2.97
N LEU A 75 18.09 -24.78 2.34
CA LEU A 75 17.95 -24.82 0.89
C LEU A 75 17.97 -23.42 0.26
N LEU A 76 17.45 -22.43 0.99
CA LEU A 76 17.33 -21.05 0.54
C LEU A 76 17.41 -20.10 1.73
N ARG A 77 18.07 -18.95 1.55
CA ARG A 77 17.91 -17.79 2.44
C ARG A 77 16.85 -16.86 1.89
N ILE A 78 16.07 -16.21 2.76
CA ILE A 78 14.92 -15.41 2.30
C ILE A 78 15.34 -14.22 1.42
N GLU A 79 16.54 -13.69 1.62
CA GLU A 79 17.15 -12.64 0.81
C GLU A 79 17.37 -13.06 -0.65
N GLU A 80 17.62 -14.35 -0.88
CA GLU A 80 17.88 -14.93 -2.20
C GLU A 80 16.62 -15.02 -3.07
N LEU A 81 15.42 -14.84 -2.50
CA LEU A 81 14.17 -14.79 -3.28
C LEU A 81 14.10 -13.64 -4.28
N SER A 82 14.94 -12.62 -4.12
CA SER A 82 15.04 -11.52 -5.08
C SER A 82 15.74 -11.94 -6.37
N ASP A 83 16.49 -13.04 -6.36
CA ASP A 83 17.21 -13.56 -7.52
C ASP A 83 16.24 -14.23 -8.52
N PRO A 84 16.30 -13.89 -9.82
CA PRO A 84 15.49 -14.53 -10.86
C PRO A 84 15.56 -16.06 -10.89
N ARG A 85 16.67 -16.67 -10.43
CA ARG A 85 16.83 -18.12 -10.33
C ARG A 85 15.81 -18.78 -9.39
N HIS A 86 15.33 -18.05 -8.39
CA HIS A 86 14.35 -18.53 -7.41
C HIS A 86 12.92 -18.07 -7.72
N ALA A 87 12.67 -17.51 -8.91
CA ALA A 87 11.33 -17.09 -9.34
C ALA A 87 10.24 -18.17 -9.18
N PRO A 88 10.48 -19.49 -9.46
CA PRO A 88 9.49 -20.53 -9.20
C PRO A 88 9.09 -20.66 -7.72
N PHE A 89 10.06 -20.58 -6.79
CA PHE A 89 9.79 -20.61 -5.35
C PHE A 89 9.02 -19.37 -4.92
N LYS A 90 9.44 -18.19 -5.40
CA LYS A 90 8.74 -16.94 -5.14
C LYS A 90 7.27 -17.03 -5.58
N TYR A 91 6.99 -17.59 -6.75
CA TYR A 91 5.63 -17.78 -7.24
C TYR A 91 4.82 -18.76 -6.38
N ILE A 92 5.41 -19.89 -5.97
CA ILE A 92 4.79 -20.83 -5.04
C ILE A 92 4.40 -20.13 -3.72
N PHE A 93 5.30 -19.32 -3.17
CA PHE A 93 5.02 -18.58 -1.93
C PHE A 93 3.90 -17.56 -2.10
N ARG A 94 3.85 -16.84 -3.22
CA ARG A 94 2.74 -15.93 -3.57
C ARG A 94 1.41 -16.68 -3.59
N LEU A 95 1.36 -17.88 -4.18
CA LEU A 95 0.16 -18.72 -4.19
C LEU A 95 -0.21 -19.18 -2.77
N CYS A 96 0.75 -19.61 -1.95
CA CYS A 96 0.49 -19.99 -0.56
C CYS A 96 -0.12 -18.84 0.24
N TYR A 97 0.46 -17.64 0.18
CA TYR A 97 -0.08 -16.46 0.84
C TYR A 97 -1.45 -16.05 0.28
N ARG A 98 -1.66 -16.17 -1.03
CA ARG A 98 -2.98 -15.95 -1.63
C ARG A 98 -4.04 -16.89 -1.06
N ILE A 99 -3.74 -18.19 -0.94
CA ILE A 99 -4.64 -19.17 -0.32
C ILE A 99 -4.91 -18.81 1.15
N LEU A 100 -3.87 -18.43 1.91
CA LEU A 100 -4.04 -17.99 3.30
C LEU A 100 -4.98 -16.79 3.40
N ARG A 101 -4.78 -15.76 2.57
CA ARG A 101 -5.63 -14.56 2.47
C ARG A 101 -7.09 -14.91 2.18
N LEU A 102 -7.35 -15.78 1.21
CA LEU A 102 -8.71 -16.22 0.85
C LEU A 102 -9.35 -17.07 1.96
N SER A 103 -8.56 -17.93 2.60
CA SER A 103 -9.04 -18.86 3.63
C SER A 103 -9.54 -18.15 4.90
N GLN A 104 -9.04 -16.95 5.19
CA GLN A 104 -9.37 -16.20 6.40
C GLN A 104 -10.41 -15.10 6.21
N LYS A 105 -10.78 -14.78 4.96
CA LYS A 105 -11.77 -13.75 4.64
C LYS A 105 -13.08 -14.04 5.35
N ASP A 106 -13.52 -13.11 6.20
CA ASP A 106 -14.75 -13.19 7.00
C ASP A 106 -14.94 -14.49 7.81
N TYR A 107 -13.82 -15.15 8.20
CA TYR A 107 -13.87 -16.41 8.92
C TYR A 107 -12.95 -16.48 10.13
N ARG A 108 -13.52 -16.11 11.29
CA ARG A 108 -12.83 -15.98 12.58
C ARG A 108 -11.99 -17.20 12.98
N LYS A 109 -12.50 -18.43 12.81
CA LYS A 109 -11.77 -19.66 13.18
C LYS A 109 -10.48 -19.84 12.36
N ASN A 110 -10.48 -19.45 11.08
CA ASN A 110 -9.29 -19.51 10.24
C ASN A 110 -8.31 -18.38 10.58
N GLN A 111 -8.82 -17.17 10.88
CA GLN A 111 -8.00 -16.06 11.38
C GLN A 111 -7.25 -16.47 12.66
N GLU A 112 -7.92 -17.09 13.63
CA GLU A 112 -7.27 -17.57 14.86
C GLU A 112 -6.20 -18.62 14.61
N TYR A 113 -6.44 -19.53 13.65
CA TYR A 113 -5.47 -20.54 13.27
C TYR A 113 -4.21 -19.89 12.67
N ILE A 114 -4.39 -19.01 11.69
CA ILE A 114 -3.30 -18.33 10.96
C ILE A 114 -2.53 -17.37 11.88
N ALA A 115 -3.22 -16.68 12.80
CA ALA A 115 -2.60 -15.77 13.76
C ALA A 115 -1.56 -16.43 14.68
N LYS A 116 -1.61 -17.75 14.87
CA LYS A 116 -0.56 -18.47 15.62
C LYS A 116 0.80 -18.41 14.91
N HIS A 117 0.80 -18.22 13.60
CA HIS A 117 2.00 -18.11 12.76
C HIS A 117 2.34 -16.65 12.42
N PHE A 118 1.73 -15.67 13.09
CA PHE A 118 1.92 -14.24 12.80
C PHE A 118 3.39 -13.83 12.83
N GLY A 119 4.11 -14.18 13.91
CA GLY A 119 5.54 -13.88 14.05
C GLY A 119 6.43 -14.48 12.97
N PHE A 120 6.01 -15.59 12.36
CA PHE A 120 6.70 -16.16 11.20
C PHE A 120 6.42 -15.33 9.94
N MET A 121 5.14 -15.05 9.63
CA MET A 121 4.78 -14.27 8.44
C MET A 121 5.39 -12.86 8.47
N GLN A 122 5.48 -12.25 9.65
CA GLN A 122 6.12 -10.94 9.83
C GLN A 122 7.56 -10.89 9.29
N LYS A 123 8.33 -11.97 9.45
CA LYS A 123 9.71 -12.05 8.96
C LYS A 123 9.80 -12.11 7.44
N GLN A 124 8.69 -12.35 6.75
CA GLN A 124 8.65 -12.49 5.30
C GLN A 124 8.05 -11.26 4.58
N ILE A 125 7.75 -10.19 5.32
CA ILE A 125 7.30 -8.92 4.74
C ILE A 125 8.41 -8.30 3.89
N GLY A 126 8.06 -7.86 2.68
CA GLY A 126 8.96 -7.07 1.82
C GLY A 126 9.82 -7.85 0.83
N TYR A 127 9.64 -9.17 0.78
CA TYR A 127 10.26 -10.06 -0.22
C TYR A 127 9.37 -10.30 -1.46
N ASP A 128 8.28 -9.52 -1.61
CA ASP A 128 7.34 -9.60 -2.75
C ASP A 128 6.73 -11.00 -2.94
N ILE A 129 6.30 -11.58 -1.83
CA ILE A 129 5.62 -12.87 -1.75
C ILE A 129 4.18 -12.78 -1.23
N LEU A 130 3.60 -11.56 -1.11
CA LEU A 130 2.24 -11.30 -0.64
C LEU A 130 1.99 -11.61 0.85
N ALA A 131 3.05 -11.63 1.66
CA ALA A 131 2.93 -11.78 3.10
C ALA A 131 2.19 -10.59 3.72
N GLU A 132 2.53 -9.38 3.27
CA GLU A 132 1.92 -8.11 3.66
C GLU A 132 0.40 -8.11 3.50
N ASP A 133 -0.13 -8.55 2.35
CA ASP A 133 -1.56 -8.67 2.11
C ASP A 133 -2.21 -9.60 3.13
N THR A 134 -1.63 -10.77 3.37
CA THR A 134 -2.23 -11.74 4.30
C THR A 134 -2.24 -11.20 5.73
N ILE A 135 -1.18 -10.53 6.13
CA ILE A 135 -1.02 -9.94 7.46
C ILE A 135 -2.00 -8.78 7.66
N THR A 136 -2.11 -7.85 6.72
CA THR A 136 -2.96 -6.65 6.86
C THR A 136 -4.43 -7.05 6.94
N ALA A 137 -4.87 -8.03 6.15
CA ALA A 137 -6.22 -8.60 6.27
C ALA A 137 -6.49 -9.28 7.62
N LEU A 138 -5.48 -9.92 8.20
CA LEU A 138 -5.61 -10.61 9.48
C LEU A 138 -5.68 -9.62 10.66
N LEU A 139 -5.05 -8.46 10.50
CA LEU A 139 -5.05 -7.36 11.46
C LEU A 139 -6.32 -6.51 11.38
N HIS A 140 -6.96 -6.44 10.21
CA HIS A 140 -8.21 -5.71 10.02
C HIS A 140 -9.24 -6.17 11.07
N ASN A 141 -9.77 -5.22 11.85
CA ASN A 141 -10.72 -5.47 12.93
C ASN A 141 -10.22 -6.38 14.08
N ASN A 142 -8.91 -6.57 14.22
CA ASN A 142 -8.29 -7.38 15.26
C ASN A 142 -7.33 -6.61 16.16
N ARG A 143 -7.91 -5.70 16.97
CA ARG A 143 -7.20 -4.85 17.95
C ARG A 143 -6.17 -5.61 18.81
N LYS A 144 -6.50 -6.82 19.28
CA LYS A 144 -5.58 -7.62 20.13
C LYS A 144 -4.32 -8.03 19.38
N LEU A 145 -4.43 -8.40 18.10
CA LEU A 145 -3.25 -8.73 17.30
C LEU A 145 -2.42 -7.48 16.98
N LEU A 146 -3.09 -6.37 16.66
CA LEU A 146 -2.44 -5.08 16.42
C LEU A 146 -1.60 -4.66 17.62
N GLU A 147 -2.20 -4.55 18.81
CA GLU A 147 -1.49 -4.11 20.02
C GLU A 147 -0.36 -5.06 20.43
N LYS A 148 -0.52 -6.37 20.20
CA LYS A 148 0.47 -7.38 20.59
C LYS A 148 1.66 -7.43 19.63
N HIS A 149 1.43 -7.42 18.33
CA HIS A 149 2.44 -7.77 17.32
C HIS A 149 2.93 -6.60 16.46
N ILE A 150 2.24 -5.46 16.44
CA ILE A 150 2.71 -4.27 15.72
C ILE A 150 3.51 -3.39 16.68
N LYS A 151 4.82 -3.30 16.44
CA LYS A 151 5.76 -2.44 17.17
C LYS A 151 6.48 -1.52 16.19
N ALA A 152 7.41 -0.72 16.72
CA ALA A 152 8.13 0.28 15.94
C ALA A 152 8.92 -0.33 14.77
N ALA A 153 9.45 -1.56 14.92
CA ALA A 153 10.21 -2.25 13.88
C ALA A 153 9.33 -2.65 12.70
N GLU A 154 8.11 -3.12 12.95
CA GLU A 154 7.16 -3.47 11.90
C GLU A 154 6.70 -2.24 11.12
N ILE A 155 6.38 -1.15 11.82
CA ILE A 155 6.03 0.12 11.17
C ILE A 155 7.18 0.63 10.30
N GLU A 156 8.42 0.53 10.78
CA GLU A 156 9.61 0.87 9.99
C GLU A 156 9.71 0.03 8.71
N THR A 157 9.44 -1.28 8.77
CA THR A 157 9.40 -2.14 7.59
C THR A 157 8.31 -1.70 6.61
N PHE A 158 7.10 -1.38 7.07
CA PHE A 158 6.03 -0.87 6.20
C PHE A 158 6.41 0.47 5.55
N VAL A 159 7.02 1.39 6.30
CA VAL A 159 7.50 2.68 5.75
C VAL A 159 8.58 2.48 4.68
N ARG A 160 9.51 1.54 4.87
CA ARG A 160 10.49 1.18 3.83
C ARG A 160 9.83 0.62 2.57
N LEU A 161 8.73 -0.14 2.74
CA LEU A 161 7.95 -0.63 1.59
C LEU A 161 7.24 0.51 0.85
N VAL A 162 6.66 1.47 1.56
CA VAL A 162 6.12 2.70 0.95
C VAL A 162 7.23 3.41 0.16
N GLN A 163 8.40 3.59 0.76
CA GLN A 163 9.53 4.27 0.11
C GLN A 163 10.00 3.55 -1.17
N LYS A 164 10.14 2.22 -1.12
CA LYS A 164 10.56 1.40 -2.28
C LYS A 164 9.54 1.47 -3.41
N ASN A 165 8.25 1.46 -3.08
CA ASN A 165 7.15 1.40 -4.05
C ASN A 165 6.62 2.77 -4.49
N MET A 166 7.10 3.87 -3.87
CA MET A 166 6.80 5.23 -4.31
C MET A 166 7.31 5.51 -5.73
N ASN A 167 8.37 4.84 -6.18
CA ASN A 167 8.88 4.98 -7.55
C ASN A 167 7.86 4.56 -8.61
N THR A 168 6.94 3.66 -8.26
CA THR A 168 5.84 3.21 -9.12
C THR A 168 4.49 3.74 -8.66
N TRP A 169 4.48 4.71 -7.72
CA TRP A 169 3.27 5.30 -7.14
C TRP A 169 2.26 4.29 -6.58
N ASP A 170 2.76 3.15 -6.10
CA ASP A 170 1.89 2.11 -5.54
C ASP A 170 1.48 2.47 -4.11
N SER A 171 0.20 2.79 -3.97
CA SER A 171 -0.45 3.31 -2.77
C SER A 171 -0.84 2.23 -1.76
N ARG A 172 -0.79 0.94 -2.12
CA ARG A 172 -1.26 -0.18 -1.27
C ARG A 172 -0.63 -0.20 0.12
N PHE A 173 0.64 0.19 0.23
CA PHE A 173 1.35 0.23 1.51
C PHE A 173 0.95 1.42 2.39
N LEU A 174 0.43 2.50 1.81
CA LEU A 174 -0.22 3.57 2.57
C LEU A 174 -1.55 3.08 3.15
N ASP A 175 -2.32 2.31 2.37
CA ASP A 175 -3.56 1.69 2.85
C ASP A 175 -3.30 0.75 4.01
N TYR A 176 -2.24 -0.05 3.94
CA TYR A 176 -1.84 -0.89 5.07
C TYR A 176 -1.55 -0.06 6.31
N LEU A 177 -0.76 1.02 6.22
CA LEU A 177 -0.52 1.92 7.36
C LEU A 177 -1.83 2.55 7.87
N SER A 178 -2.74 2.87 6.97
CA SER A 178 -4.04 3.44 7.27
C SER A 178 -4.92 2.46 8.07
N ASP A 179 -4.99 1.20 7.62
CA ASP A 179 -5.69 0.10 8.27
C ASP A 179 -5.11 -0.24 9.66
N LEU A 180 -3.81 -0.01 9.87
CA LEU A 180 -3.17 -0.21 11.18
C LEU A 180 -3.57 0.87 12.21
N CYS A 181 -4.00 2.06 11.77
CA CYS A 181 -4.44 3.14 12.67
C CYS A 181 -5.81 2.86 13.32
N ILE A 182 -6.65 2.02 12.71
CA ILE A 182 -8.05 1.82 13.09
C ILE A 182 -8.36 0.32 13.25
N SER A 183 -9.18 -0.03 14.25
CA SER A 183 -9.82 -1.33 14.33
C SER A 183 -11.26 -1.18 14.78
N ASN A 184 -12.19 -1.85 14.09
CA ASN A 184 -13.63 -1.77 14.39
C ASN A 184 -14.15 -0.32 14.45
N ASN A 185 -13.73 0.51 13.48
CA ASN A 185 -14.02 1.95 13.41
C ASN A 185 -13.53 2.78 14.62
N GLY A 186 -12.73 2.21 15.53
CA GLY A 186 -12.11 2.92 16.63
C GLY A 186 -10.61 3.13 16.40
N ALA A 187 -10.09 4.27 16.84
CA ALA A 187 -8.65 4.53 16.80
C ALA A 187 -7.88 3.56 17.71
N ILE A 188 -6.65 3.24 17.32
CA ILE A 188 -5.69 2.55 18.17
C ILE A 188 -4.56 3.53 18.52
N PRO A 189 -4.62 4.23 19.67
CA PRO A 189 -3.70 5.32 19.99
C PRO A 189 -2.22 4.91 19.93
N VAL A 190 -1.89 3.71 20.41
CA VAL A 190 -0.52 3.18 20.42
C VAL A 190 0.03 3.01 19.00
N THR A 191 -0.76 2.43 18.09
CA THR A 191 -0.34 2.23 16.70
C THR A 191 -0.30 3.54 15.94
N GLN A 192 -1.28 4.42 16.14
CA GLN A 192 -1.28 5.77 15.58
C GLN A 192 -0.01 6.53 15.99
N GLU A 193 0.36 6.51 17.28
CA GLU A 193 1.56 7.19 17.76
C GLU A 193 2.83 6.68 17.06
N LEU A 194 2.98 5.36 16.93
CA LEU A 194 4.13 4.75 16.24
C LEU A 194 4.18 5.18 14.77
N ILE A 195 3.04 5.16 14.08
CA ILE A 195 2.92 5.58 12.68
C ILE A 195 3.23 7.07 12.53
N CYS A 196 2.68 7.92 13.39
CA CYS A 196 2.96 9.36 13.41
C CYS A 196 4.46 9.65 13.51
N LYS A 197 5.14 9.02 14.48
CA LYS A 197 6.58 9.24 14.70
C LYS A 197 7.43 8.79 13.51
N ARG A 198 7.02 7.76 12.79
CA ARG A 198 7.79 7.19 11.67
C ARG A 198 7.47 7.87 10.34
N VAL A 199 6.20 8.03 10.00
CA VAL A 199 5.75 8.62 8.72
C VAL A 199 6.09 10.11 8.65
N LEU A 200 5.88 10.85 9.75
CA LEU A 200 6.13 12.30 9.79
C LEU A 200 7.58 12.65 10.16
N SER A 201 8.45 11.65 10.31
CA SER A 201 9.88 11.87 10.55
C SER A 201 10.53 12.56 9.35
N GLN A 202 11.45 13.48 9.62
CA GLN A 202 12.25 14.15 8.58
C GLN A 202 13.00 13.13 7.70
N SER A 203 13.46 12.01 8.28
CA SER A 203 14.14 10.93 7.55
C SER A 203 13.29 10.31 6.45
N ASN A 204 11.96 10.32 6.64
CA ASN A 204 11.00 9.69 5.74
C ASN A 204 10.19 10.72 4.95
N SER A 205 10.52 12.01 5.05
CA SER A 205 9.81 13.09 4.35
C SER A 205 9.78 12.92 2.82
N GLY A 206 10.67 12.10 2.27
CA GLY A 206 10.70 11.75 0.85
C GLY A 206 9.52 10.89 0.38
N ILE A 207 8.82 10.19 1.28
CA ILE A 207 7.63 9.39 0.91
C ILE A 207 6.37 10.23 0.76
N LEU A 208 6.38 11.49 1.25
CA LEU A 208 5.18 12.33 1.31
C LEU A 208 5.16 13.34 0.16
N ILE A 209 4.01 13.43 -0.49
CA ILE A 209 3.68 14.56 -1.38
C ILE A 209 3.37 15.77 -0.49
N LYS A 210 4.16 16.82 -0.64
CA LYS A 210 3.97 18.10 0.06
C LYS A 210 3.03 18.99 -0.73
N THR A 211 2.02 19.50 -0.04
CA THR A 211 1.01 20.40 -0.61
C THR A 211 1.26 21.82 -0.14
N ARG A 212 1.34 22.78 -1.06
CA ARG A 212 1.54 24.20 -0.74
C ARG A 212 0.66 25.07 -1.61
N MET A 213 0.24 26.20 -1.08
CA MET A 213 -0.42 27.25 -1.84
C MET A 213 0.65 28.26 -2.29
N SER A 214 0.71 28.55 -3.60
CA SER A 214 1.55 29.62 -4.14
C SER A 214 0.66 30.74 -4.64
N GLN A 215 1.02 31.97 -4.30
CA GLN A 215 0.48 33.14 -4.99
C GLN A 215 1.20 33.25 -6.33
N ILE A 216 0.44 33.45 -7.40
CA ILE A 216 1.02 33.93 -8.65
C ILE A 216 1.26 35.42 -8.41
N GLU A 217 2.51 35.81 -8.20
CA GLU A 217 2.88 37.20 -8.42
C GLU A 217 2.75 37.42 -9.93
N SER A 218 1.72 38.18 -10.33
CA SER A 218 1.67 38.76 -11.66
C SER A 218 2.89 39.65 -11.80
N ASP A 219 3.90 39.15 -12.52
CA ASP A 219 5.10 39.91 -12.89
C ASP A 219 4.69 40.95 -13.95
N ASP A 220 3.88 41.93 -13.55
CA ASP A 220 3.63 43.15 -14.33
C ASP A 220 4.84 44.06 -14.15
N LYS A 221 5.98 43.66 -14.73
CA LYS A 221 6.95 44.64 -15.19
C LYS A 221 6.48 45.12 -16.56
N VAL A 222 5.63 46.14 -16.51
CA VAL A 222 5.38 47.06 -17.61
C VAL A 222 6.74 47.60 -18.06
N ASP A 223 7.23 47.11 -19.19
CA ASP A 223 8.27 47.79 -19.96
C ASP A 223 7.57 48.94 -20.69
N ASP A 224 7.60 50.12 -20.06
CA ASP A 224 7.20 51.37 -20.68
C ASP A 224 8.27 51.77 -21.69
N GLY A 225 8.00 51.50 -22.97
CA GLY A 225 8.93 51.70 -24.08
C GLY A 225 8.21 51.93 -25.40
N PHE A 226 7.57 53.10 -25.53
CA PHE A 226 7.29 53.85 -26.76
C PHE A 226 7.20 53.08 -28.09
N LEU A 227 6.00 53.02 -28.70
CA LEU A 227 5.80 53.42 -30.10
C LEU A 227 4.38 53.97 -30.32
N ASP A 228 4.36 55.16 -30.91
CA ASP A 228 3.25 56.00 -31.35
C ASP A 228 2.41 55.34 -32.46
N GLY A 229 1.09 55.58 -32.48
CA GLY A 229 0.20 55.14 -33.56
C GLY A 229 -1.25 54.90 -33.16
N ASP A 230 -2.05 55.96 -33.16
CA ASP A 230 -3.52 56.03 -33.23
C ASP A 230 -4.31 54.73 -33.49
N ARG A 231 -5.24 54.40 -32.56
CA ARG A 231 -6.64 54.05 -32.86
C ARG A 231 -7.47 53.82 -31.59
N GLU A 232 -8.55 54.59 -31.49
CA GLU A 232 -9.65 54.43 -30.53
C GLU A 232 -10.33 53.05 -30.66
N SER A 233 -10.41 52.30 -29.56
CA SER A 233 -11.57 51.47 -29.24
C SER A 233 -11.54 51.00 -27.80
N SER A 234 -12.37 51.68 -27.01
CA SER A 234 -13.13 51.21 -25.87
C SER A 234 -13.11 49.68 -25.66
N THR A 235 -12.39 49.22 -24.64
CA THR A 235 -12.82 48.02 -23.90
C THR A 235 -12.32 48.15 -22.47
N SER A 236 -13.22 48.59 -21.59
CA SER A 236 -13.05 48.52 -20.14
C SER A 236 -13.07 47.04 -19.72
N THR A 237 -11.94 46.35 -19.88
CA THR A 237 -11.77 45.04 -19.25
C THR A 237 -11.53 45.32 -17.77
N MET A 238 -12.59 45.19 -16.98
CA MET A 238 -12.52 45.14 -15.52
C MET A 238 -11.53 44.05 -15.12
N SER A 239 -10.32 44.47 -14.82
CA SER A 239 -9.26 43.66 -14.22
C SER A 239 -9.74 43.22 -12.83
N THR A 240 -10.38 42.07 -12.80
CA THR A 240 -10.59 41.32 -11.56
C THR A 240 -9.22 40.82 -11.13
N ASN A 241 -8.54 41.63 -10.32
CA ASN A 241 -7.35 41.25 -9.54
C ASN A 241 -7.74 40.15 -8.53
N LEU A 242 -8.04 38.95 -9.03
CA LEU A 242 -8.06 37.74 -8.23
C LEU A 242 -6.64 37.20 -8.30
N SER A 243 -5.81 37.49 -7.30
CA SER A 243 -4.55 36.80 -7.09
C SER A 243 -4.85 35.30 -7.05
N ALA A 244 -4.69 34.62 -8.18
CA ALA A 244 -5.10 33.23 -8.33
C ALA A 244 -4.11 32.37 -7.54
N SER A 245 -4.44 32.12 -6.28
CA SER A 245 -3.67 31.21 -5.44
C SER A 245 -3.84 29.79 -5.99
N ILE A 246 -2.75 29.21 -6.49
CA ILE A 246 -2.73 27.85 -7.03
C ILE A 246 -2.19 26.87 -5.99
N VAL A 247 -2.73 25.66 -6.00
CA VAL A 247 -2.24 24.55 -5.17
C VAL A 247 -1.16 23.80 -5.94
N ILE A 248 0.02 23.69 -5.35
CA ILE A 248 1.17 22.99 -5.91
C ILE A 248 1.43 21.73 -5.08
N LEU A 249 1.52 20.59 -5.76
CA LEU A 249 2.03 19.34 -5.21
C LEU A 249 3.52 19.25 -5.51
N SER A 250 4.31 18.84 -4.52
CA SER A 250 5.75 18.64 -4.66
C SER A 250 6.19 17.33 -4.02
N TRP A 251 7.01 16.57 -4.74
CA TRP A 251 7.53 15.28 -4.31
C TRP A 251 8.96 15.14 -4.84
N LYS A 252 9.88 14.63 -4.01
CA LYS A 252 11.32 14.60 -4.34
C LYS A 252 11.79 15.99 -4.85
N GLU A 253 12.25 16.06 -6.10
CA GLU A 253 12.71 17.29 -6.78
C GLU A 253 11.65 17.85 -7.75
N SER A 254 10.51 17.19 -7.90
CA SER A 254 9.44 17.57 -8.81
C SER A 254 8.38 18.42 -8.13
N LYS A 255 7.78 19.35 -8.90
CA LYS A 255 6.63 20.16 -8.48
C LYS A 255 5.69 20.35 -9.65
N LYS A 256 4.37 20.29 -9.43
CA LYS A 256 3.36 20.51 -10.45
C LYS A 256 2.09 21.09 -9.82
N ALA A 257 1.39 21.96 -10.54
CA ALA A 257 0.12 22.48 -10.06
C ALA A 257 -0.94 21.37 -10.06
N LEU A 258 -1.77 21.32 -9.01
CA LEU A 258 -2.81 20.32 -8.86
C LEU A 258 -3.79 20.34 -10.04
N THR A 259 -4.07 21.53 -10.59
CA THR A 259 -4.89 21.72 -11.79
C THR A 259 -4.30 21.02 -13.01
N ASP A 260 -2.99 21.13 -13.21
CA ASP A 260 -2.30 20.58 -14.38
C ASP A 260 -2.23 19.05 -14.29
N ILE A 261 -1.95 18.52 -13.08
CA ILE A 261 -2.03 17.08 -12.81
C ILE A 261 -3.45 16.58 -13.10
N ALA A 262 -4.47 17.29 -12.62
CA ALA A 262 -5.86 16.88 -12.81
C ALA A 262 -6.29 16.90 -14.30
N VAL A 263 -5.86 17.90 -15.07
CA VAL A 263 -6.14 17.97 -16.51
C VAL A 263 -5.42 16.84 -17.26
N SER A 264 -4.13 16.62 -16.96
CA SER A 264 -3.36 15.58 -17.63
C SER A 264 -3.81 14.16 -17.26
N ALA A 265 -4.20 13.93 -16.01
CA ALA A 265 -4.81 12.68 -15.56
C ALA A 265 -6.14 12.41 -16.28
N ARG A 266 -7.00 13.44 -16.45
CA ARG A 266 -8.22 13.32 -17.27
C ARG A 266 -7.92 13.04 -18.73
N GLY A 267 -6.78 13.54 -19.23
CA GLY A 267 -6.24 13.23 -20.55
C GLY A 267 -5.67 11.81 -20.70
N GLY A 268 -5.70 10.99 -19.64
CA GLY A 268 -5.23 9.61 -19.67
C GLY A 268 -3.75 9.42 -19.36
N ASN A 269 -3.07 10.43 -18.81
CA ASN A 269 -1.68 10.27 -18.37
C ASN A 269 -1.61 9.31 -17.16
N ALA A 270 -1.01 8.13 -17.37
CA ALA A 270 -0.93 7.08 -16.36
C ALA A 270 -0.14 7.48 -15.10
N GLU A 271 0.92 8.29 -15.25
CA GLU A 271 1.75 8.74 -14.13
C GLU A 271 0.98 9.73 -13.26
N ASP A 272 0.32 10.73 -13.86
CA ASP A 272 -0.47 11.71 -13.12
C ASP A 272 -1.69 11.06 -12.42
N ILE A 273 -2.31 10.05 -13.03
CA ILE A 273 -3.36 9.24 -12.39
C ILE A 273 -2.80 8.55 -11.13
N ALA A 274 -1.64 7.90 -11.24
CA ALA A 274 -1.02 7.20 -10.12
C ALA A 274 -0.57 8.16 -9.00
N ILE A 275 -0.05 9.34 -9.36
CA ILE A 275 0.28 10.41 -8.39
C ILE A 275 -0.97 10.85 -7.61
N LEU A 276 -2.09 11.09 -8.30
CA LEU A 276 -3.34 11.49 -7.64
C LEU A 276 -3.89 10.39 -6.75
N ASP A 277 -3.82 9.13 -7.19
CA ASP A 277 -4.23 7.98 -6.38
C ASP A 277 -3.36 7.84 -5.12
N TYR A 278 -2.04 7.95 -5.26
CA TYR A 278 -1.13 7.98 -4.11
C TYR A 278 -1.43 9.14 -3.16
N TYR A 279 -1.67 10.34 -3.70
CA TYR A 279 -2.01 11.50 -2.90
C TYR A 279 -3.33 11.32 -2.13
N ARG A 280 -4.34 10.69 -2.74
CA ARG A 280 -5.60 10.35 -2.06
C ARG A 280 -5.34 9.45 -0.85
N HIS A 281 -4.65 8.33 -1.04
CA HIS A 281 -4.38 7.39 0.04
C HIS A 281 -3.45 7.98 1.13
N GLN A 282 -2.58 8.93 0.78
CA GLN A 282 -1.82 9.72 1.76
C GLN A 282 -2.76 10.56 2.64
N LEU A 283 -3.76 11.22 2.04
CA LEU A 283 -4.75 12.00 2.79
C LEU A 283 -5.63 11.11 3.68
N ASP A 284 -6.00 9.91 3.19
CA ASP A 284 -6.74 8.92 3.98
C ASP A 284 -5.91 8.46 5.20
N LEU A 285 -4.62 8.17 5.00
CA LEU A 285 -3.69 7.87 6.09
C LEU A 285 -3.61 9.03 7.08
N PHE A 286 -3.47 10.27 6.61
CA PHE A 286 -3.43 11.46 7.48
C PHE A 286 -4.70 11.63 8.31
N SER A 287 -5.87 11.40 7.70
CA SER A 287 -7.16 11.41 8.39
C SER A 287 -7.18 10.39 9.53
N ASN A 288 -6.81 9.15 9.23
CA ASN A 288 -6.82 8.05 10.20
C ASN A 288 -5.75 8.18 11.28
N MET A 289 -4.63 8.85 10.98
CA MET A 289 -3.60 9.22 11.96
C MET A 289 -4.09 10.30 12.94
N CYS A 290 -5.03 11.16 12.54
CA CYS A 290 -5.58 12.24 13.37
C CYS A 290 -6.84 11.83 14.15
N LEU A 291 -7.42 10.66 13.86
CA LEU A 291 -8.64 10.16 14.48
C LEU A 291 -8.52 10.14 16.02
N ASP A 292 -9.62 10.45 16.71
CA ASP A 292 -9.70 10.54 18.18
C ASP A 292 -8.68 11.51 18.83
N ARG A 293 -8.43 12.65 18.17
CA ARG A 293 -7.61 13.77 18.67
C ARG A 293 -6.15 13.39 18.92
N GLN A 294 -5.54 12.63 18.01
CA GLN A 294 -4.11 12.36 18.06
C GLN A 294 -3.28 13.63 17.74
N TYR A 295 -2.96 14.41 18.77
CA TYR A 295 -2.32 15.71 18.64
C TYR A 295 -0.92 15.66 18.03
N LEU A 296 -0.22 14.53 18.09
CA LEU A 296 1.08 14.37 17.42
C LEU A 296 0.95 14.55 15.90
N ALA A 297 -0.05 13.93 15.29
CA ALA A 297 -0.35 14.11 13.88
C ALA A 297 -0.88 15.52 13.60
N ILE A 298 -1.89 15.95 14.37
CA ILE A 298 -2.59 17.22 14.14
C ILE A 298 -1.62 18.41 14.19
N ASN A 299 -0.74 18.47 15.20
CA ASN A 299 0.21 19.57 15.38
C ASN A 299 1.27 19.61 14.27
N SER A 300 1.59 18.46 13.67
CA SER A 300 2.52 18.39 12.55
C SER A 300 1.82 18.75 11.24
N LEU A 301 0.66 18.13 10.97
CA LEU A 301 -0.06 18.26 9.70
C LEU A 301 -0.71 19.63 9.53
N SER A 302 -1.21 20.25 10.60
CA SER A 302 -1.81 21.60 10.54
C SER A 302 -0.86 22.68 10.02
N LYS A 303 0.46 22.48 10.15
CA LYS A 303 1.48 23.38 9.59
C LYS A 303 1.58 23.28 8.06
N HIS A 304 1.22 22.12 7.50
CA HIS A 304 1.32 21.83 6.07
C HIS A 304 -0.04 21.93 5.36
N LEU A 305 -1.11 21.51 6.02
CA LEU A 305 -2.48 21.51 5.53
C LEU A 305 -3.31 22.52 6.35
N ASN A 306 -3.13 23.81 6.07
CA ASN A 306 -3.86 24.86 6.75
C ASN A 306 -5.31 24.98 6.26
N ILE A 307 -6.16 25.65 7.03
CA ILE A 307 -7.59 25.81 6.72
C ILE A 307 -7.80 26.48 5.35
N LYS A 308 -6.98 27.48 4.99
CA LYS A 308 -7.09 28.17 3.69
C LYS A 308 -6.86 27.22 2.52
N LEU A 309 -5.93 26.29 2.66
CA LEU A 309 -5.63 25.26 1.65
C LEU A 309 -6.77 24.26 1.52
N ILE A 310 -7.34 23.80 2.64
CA ILE A 310 -8.42 22.81 2.65
C ILE A 310 -9.72 23.37 2.04
N LEU A 311 -10.00 24.66 2.26
CA LEU A 311 -11.18 25.33 1.69
C LEU A 311 -11.07 25.58 0.18
N LYS A 312 -9.87 25.49 -0.40
CA LYS A 312 -9.59 25.80 -1.80
C LYS A 312 -9.68 24.56 -2.68
#